data_AF-A0A9D5FKH6-F1
#
_entry.id   AF-A0A9D5FKH6-F1
#
_cell.length_a   1.000
_cell.length_b   1.000
_cell.length_c   1.000
_cell.angle_alpha   90.00
_cell.angle_beta   90.00
_cell.angle_gamma   90.00
#
_symmetry.space_group_name_H-M   'P 1'
#
loop_
_entity.id
_entity.type
_entity.pdbx_description
1 polymer ?
#
loop_
_entity_poly.entity_id
_entity_poly.type
_entity_poly.pdbx_seq_one_letter_code
_entity_poly.pdbx_strand_id
1 'polypeptide(L)'
;MICYSAGTALPTADYDSGWFAVIGNTTYTKAHGLSTQPRLVVLYHATDAAGTSEWVQVFIVSTAATYENSILGVTSANIVITTGGTGSQQCVYSTRRGSSTGYYRIFAWR
;
A
#
# COMPACT_ATOMS: atom_id res chain seq x y z
N MET A 1 18.39 -17.99 -7.31
CA MET A 1 16.99 -18.43 -7.14
C MET A 1 16.49 -17.82 -5.84
N ILE A 2 15.50 -16.92 -5.88
CA ILE A 2 14.92 -16.32 -4.66
C ILE A 2 13.83 -17.29 -4.19
N CYS A 3 14.01 -17.84 -2.98
CA CYS A 3 13.12 -18.84 -2.40
C CYS A 3 12.19 -18.17 -1.39
N TYR A 4 10.88 -18.23 -1.63
CA TYR A 4 9.85 -17.67 -0.74
C TYR A 4 9.48 -18.60 0.43
N SER A 5 10.10 -19.79 0.54
CA SER A 5 9.82 -20.79 1.58
C SER A 5 10.99 -21.07 2.54
N ALA A 6 12.10 -20.33 2.44
CA ALA A 6 13.25 -20.49 3.32
C ALA A 6 13.13 -19.60 4.57
N GLY A 7 12.58 -20.18 5.65
CA GLY A 7 12.89 -19.91 7.05
C GLY A 7 12.92 -18.45 7.54
N THR A 8 11.87 -18.06 8.26
CA THR A 8 11.74 -16.91 9.18
C THR A 8 11.32 -15.54 8.64
N ALA A 9 11.54 -15.21 7.37
CA ALA A 9 11.07 -13.93 6.82
C ALA A 9 10.93 -13.96 5.28
N LEU A 10 10.17 -13.00 4.73
CA LEU A 10 10.28 -12.67 3.31
C LEU A 10 11.70 -12.16 3.03
N PRO A 11 12.26 -12.42 1.83
CA PRO A 11 13.48 -11.75 1.41
C PRO A 11 13.27 -10.23 1.41
N THR A 12 14.36 -9.46 1.42
CA THR A 12 14.27 -7.99 1.23
C THR A 12 13.48 -7.69 -0.05
N ALA A 13 12.58 -6.70 0.02
CA ALA A 13 11.81 -6.28 -1.15
C ALA A 13 12.72 -5.80 -2.27
N ASP A 14 12.41 -6.19 -3.51
CA ASP A 14 13.09 -5.67 -4.70
C ASP A 14 12.79 -4.17 -4.89
N TYR A 15 11.65 -3.70 -4.37
CA TYR A 15 11.27 -2.29 -4.32
C TYR A 15 10.67 -1.92 -2.96
N ASP A 16 11.12 -0.79 -2.42
CA ASP A 16 10.60 -0.15 -1.21
C ASP A 16 10.41 1.34 -1.49
N SER A 17 9.19 1.85 -1.35
CA SER A 17 8.89 3.26 -1.64
C SER A 17 9.38 4.24 -0.59
N GLY A 18 9.76 3.76 0.60
CA GLY A 18 9.76 4.58 1.82
C GLY A 18 8.35 5.06 2.19
N TRP A 19 8.25 5.80 3.30
CA TRP A 19 6.99 6.43 3.72
C TRP A 19 6.70 7.68 2.90
N PHE A 20 5.46 7.80 2.41
CA PHE A 20 4.98 9.00 1.75
C PHE A 20 3.60 9.39 2.26
N ALA A 21 3.37 10.70 2.42
CA ALA A 21 2.11 11.22 2.89
C ALA A 21 0.97 10.91 1.90
N VAL A 22 -0.20 10.58 2.44
CA VAL A 22 -1.41 10.31 1.67
C VAL A 22 -2.62 10.99 2.26
N ILE A 23 -3.51 11.37 1.36
CA ILE A 23 -4.85 11.89 1.61
C ILE A 23 -5.85 11.16 0.71
N GLY A 24 -7.11 11.14 1.13
CA GLY A 24 -8.23 10.59 0.37
C GLY A 24 -8.44 11.27 -0.99
N ASN A 25 -9.28 10.64 -1.81
CA ASN A 25 -9.69 11.08 -3.13
C ASN A 25 -8.52 11.43 -4.08
N THR A 26 -7.45 10.65 -3.98
CA THR A 26 -6.20 10.86 -4.71
C THR A 26 -5.65 9.54 -5.24
N THR A 27 -5.10 9.58 -6.46
CA THR A 27 -4.34 8.48 -7.05
C THR A 27 -2.84 8.75 -6.97
N TYR A 28 -2.09 7.78 -6.46
CA TYR A 28 -0.63 7.81 -6.35
C TYR A 28 -0.04 6.81 -7.33
N THR A 29 0.90 7.25 -8.16
CA THR A 29 1.66 6.38 -9.07
C THR A 29 3.11 6.37 -8.64
N LYS A 30 3.63 5.18 -8.37
CA LYS A 30 5.02 4.96 -7.94
C LYS A 30 5.74 4.09 -8.96
N ALA A 31 6.75 4.65 -9.62
CA ALA A 31 7.65 3.89 -10.48
C ALA A 31 8.52 2.98 -9.60
N HIS A 32 8.53 1.68 -9.90
CA HIS A 32 9.25 0.68 -9.09
C HIS A 32 10.56 0.20 -9.74
N GLY A 33 10.79 0.47 -11.03
CA GLY A 33 12.07 0.20 -11.71
C GLY A 33 12.40 -1.28 -11.95
N LEU A 34 11.49 -2.21 -11.63
CA LEU A 34 11.75 -3.65 -11.71
C LEU A 34 11.74 -4.21 -13.14
N SER A 35 11.31 -3.44 -14.13
CA SER A 35 11.19 -3.84 -15.55
C SER A 35 10.32 -5.08 -15.82
N THR A 36 9.63 -5.58 -14.79
CA THR A 36 8.67 -6.68 -14.82
C THR A 36 7.58 -6.36 -13.80
N GLN A 37 6.41 -6.94 -14.00
CA GLN A 37 5.32 -6.80 -13.04
C GLN A 37 5.65 -7.61 -11.77
N PRO A 38 5.77 -6.96 -10.59
CA PRO A 38 6.00 -7.68 -9.35
C PRO A 38 4.85 -8.64 -9.04
N ARG A 39 5.18 -9.80 -8.48
CA ARG A 39 4.24 -10.88 -8.15
C ARG A 39 3.66 -10.75 -6.75
N LEU A 40 4.33 -10.02 -5.87
CA LEU A 40 3.85 -9.68 -4.54
C LEU A 40 4.01 -8.18 -4.32
N VAL A 41 2.93 -7.51 -3.92
CA VAL A 41 2.94 -6.11 -3.50
C VAL A 41 2.20 -6.01 -2.18
N VAL A 42 2.84 -5.41 -1.19
CA VAL A 42 2.26 -5.15 0.13
C VAL A 42 2.26 -3.65 0.36
N LEU A 43 1.09 -3.12 0.71
CA LEU A 43 0.90 -1.72 1.06
C LEU A 43 0.57 -1.60 2.55
N TYR A 44 1.33 -0.79 3.25
CA TYR A 44 1.09 -0.46 4.66
C TYR A 44 0.69 0.98 4.84
N HIS A 45 -0.09 1.23 5.89
CA HIS A 45 -0.46 2.55 6.37
C HIS A 45 0.04 2.78 7.80
N ALA A 46 0.66 3.95 8.04
CA ALA A 46 1.12 4.44 9.33
C ALA A 46 0.52 5.83 9.63
N THR A 47 0.51 6.23 10.91
CA THR A 47 0.07 7.58 11.32
C THR A 47 1.21 8.59 11.40
N ASP A 48 2.45 8.17 11.17
CA ASP A 48 3.64 9.01 11.18
C ASP A 48 4.59 8.67 10.02
N ALA A 49 5.38 9.66 9.61
CA ALA A 49 6.34 9.53 8.52
C ALA A 49 7.58 8.68 8.87
N ALA A 50 7.88 8.51 10.17
CA ALA A 50 9.01 7.74 10.64
C ALA A 50 8.73 6.22 10.68
N GLY A 51 7.46 5.81 10.50
CA GLY A 51 7.04 4.42 10.60
C GLY A 51 7.16 3.85 12.01
N THR A 52 7.03 4.69 13.04
CA THR A 52 7.13 4.28 14.45
C THR A 52 5.80 3.84 15.05
N SER A 53 4.69 4.28 14.48
CA SER A 53 3.34 3.79 14.79
C SER A 53 3.10 2.39 14.24
N GLU A 54 1.96 1.79 14.59
CA GLU A 54 1.53 0.52 14.01
C GLU A 54 1.34 0.62 12.50
N TRP A 55 1.87 -0.38 11.78
CA TRP A 55 1.69 -0.55 10.34
C TRP A 55 0.47 -1.42 10.08
N VAL A 56 -0.55 -0.83 9.46
CA VAL A 56 -1.79 -1.54 9.11
C VAL A 56 -1.73 -1.84 7.62
N GLN A 57 -1.81 -3.11 7.25
CA GLN A 57 -1.86 -3.50 5.83
C GLN A 57 -3.16 -3.00 5.21
N VAL A 58 -3.06 -2.38 4.03
CA VAL A 58 -4.20 -1.81 3.32
C VAL A 58 -4.60 -2.74 2.18
N PHE A 59 -5.80 -3.32 2.30
CA PHE A 59 -6.41 -4.14 1.26
C PHE A 59 -7.52 -3.38 0.53
N ILE A 60 -8.29 -2.62 1.30
CA ILE A 60 -9.50 -1.93 0.85
C ILE A 60 -9.60 -0.54 1.47
N VAL A 61 -10.34 0.33 0.79
CA VAL A 61 -10.76 1.65 1.28
C VAL A 61 -12.22 1.88 0.93
N SER A 62 -12.87 2.80 1.63
CA SER A 62 -14.22 3.24 1.31
C SER A 62 -14.20 4.23 0.14
N THR A 63 -14.79 3.86 -1.00
CA THR A 63 -14.92 4.73 -2.18
C THR A 63 -16.17 5.59 -2.16
N ALA A 64 -17.22 5.09 -1.51
CA ALA A 64 -18.47 5.78 -1.19
C ALA A 64 -18.97 5.27 0.17
N ALA A 65 -20.01 5.89 0.73
CA ALA A 65 -20.58 5.53 2.04
C ALA A 65 -20.90 4.03 2.22
N THR A 66 -21.11 3.27 1.14
CA THR A 66 -21.51 1.86 1.16
C THR A 66 -20.61 0.93 0.32
N TYR A 67 -19.53 1.44 -0.29
CA TYR A 67 -18.72 0.64 -1.22
C TYR A 67 -17.24 0.64 -0.84
N GLU A 68 -16.67 -0.56 -0.78
CA GLU A 68 -15.27 -0.82 -0.47
C GLU A 68 -14.61 -1.46 -1.69
N ASN A 69 -13.43 -0.97 -2.06
CA ASN A 69 -12.71 -1.46 -3.22
C ASN A 69 -11.25 -1.71 -2.89
N SER A 70 -10.67 -2.72 -3.56
CA SER A 70 -9.23 -2.87 -3.62
C SER A 70 -8.61 -1.69 -4.36
N ILE A 71 -7.45 -1.24 -3.86
CA ILE A 71 -6.85 0.03 -4.28
C ILE A 71 -5.56 -0.12 -5.10
N LEU A 72 -4.98 -1.32 -5.11
CA LEU A 72 -3.68 -1.59 -5.71
C LEU A 72 -3.84 -2.06 -7.16
N GLY A 73 -3.27 -1.30 -8.08
CA GLY A 73 -2.97 -1.71 -9.45
C GLY A 73 -1.46 -1.87 -9.65
N VAL A 74 -1.04 -2.83 -10.45
CA VAL A 74 0.37 -3.12 -10.70
C VAL A 74 0.58 -3.34 -12.19
N THR A 75 1.62 -2.72 -12.74
CA THR A 75 2.07 -2.87 -14.12
C THR A 75 3.55 -3.26 -14.14
N SER A 76 4.16 -3.37 -15.33
CA SER A 76 5.61 -3.61 -15.45
C SER A 76 6.49 -2.44 -15.03
N ALA A 77 5.93 -1.22 -14.92
CA ALA A 77 6.68 0.00 -14.61
C ALA A 77 6.22 0.69 -13.31
N ASN A 78 4.93 0.59 -12.98
CA ASN A 78 4.30 1.35 -11.91
C ASN A 78 3.42 0.49 -11.00
N ILE A 79 3.41 0.87 -9.73
CA ILE A 79 2.37 0.53 -8.75
C ILE A 79 1.46 1.75 -8.62
N VAL A 80 0.16 1.55 -8.80
CA VAL A 80 -0.87 2.58 -8.75
C VAL A 80 -1.75 2.33 -7.54
N ILE A 81 -2.01 3.37 -6.76
CA ILE A 81 -2.85 3.31 -5.57
C ILE A 81 -3.95 4.37 -5.70
N THR A 82 -5.20 3.95 -5.69
CA THR A 82 -6.35 4.88 -5.70
C THR A 82 -7.02 4.88 -4.34
N THR A 83 -6.88 5.98 -3.61
CA THR A 83 -7.54 6.15 -2.30
C THR A 83 -9.05 6.38 -2.48
N GLY A 84 -9.78 6.20 -1.38
CA GLY A 84 -11.23 6.28 -1.34
C GLY A 84 -11.78 7.70 -1.49
N GLY A 85 -13.03 7.81 -1.95
CA GLY A 85 -13.65 9.08 -2.34
C GLY A 85 -14.36 9.83 -1.21
N THR A 86 -14.96 9.13 -0.23
CA THR A 86 -15.73 9.77 0.86
C THR A 86 -15.56 9.05 2.20
N GLY A 87 -15.82 9.76 3.32
CA GLY A 87 -15.82 9.19 4.67
C GLY A 87 -14.45 9.21 5.35
N SER A 88 -14.36 8.57 6.51
CA SER A 88 -13.13 8.56 7.32
C SER A 88 -12.21 7.40 6.98
N GLN A 89 -12.52 6.57 5.98
CA GLN A 89 -11.82 5.32 5.67
C GLN A 89 -11.21 5.32 4.26
N GLN A 90 -10.81 6.50 3.78
CA GLN A 90 -10.34 6.71 2.40
C GLN A 90 -8.90 6.25 2.19
N CYS A 91 -8.05 6.25 3.21
CA CYS A 91 -6.66 5.80 3.15
C CYS A 91 -6.45 4.44 3.83
N VAL A 92 -7.33 4.01 4.72
CA VAL A 92 -7.25 2.66 5.28
C VAL A 92 -8.61 2.28 5.81
N TYR A 93 -9.00 1.04 5.57
CA TYR A 93 -10.18 0.46 6.19
C TYR A 93 -9.91 -0.94 6.72
N SER A 94 -9.88 -1.05 8.04
CA SER A 94 -9.78 -2.31 8.76
C SER A 94 -10.40 -2.17 10.15
N THR A 95 -10.54 -3.30 10.85
CA THR A 95 -10.95 -3.32 12.28
C THR A 95 -9.94 -2.64 13.20
N ARG A 96 -8.71 -2.39 12.74
CA ARG A 96 -7.65 -1.70 13.47
C ARG A 96 -7.66 -0.19 13.22
N ARG A 97 -8.02 0.25 12.01
CA ARG A 97 -7.93 1.67 11.63
C ARG A 97 -8.86 2.03 10.48
N GLY A 98 -9.54 3.17 10.64
CA GLY A 98 -10.12 3.96 9.57
C GLY A 98 -9.44 5.34 9.55
N SER A 99 -8.87 5.74 8.41
CA SER A 99 -8.33 7.10 8.26
C SER A 99 -8.51 7.65 6.85
N SER A 100 -8.68 8.97 6.73
CA SER A 100 -8.68 9.72 5.46
C SER A 100 -7.33 10.37 5.13
N THR A 101 -6.35 10.26 6.03
CA THR A 101 -4.97 10.76 5.86
C THR A 101 -3.97 9.84 6.55
N GLY A 102 -2.69 9.97 6.20
CA GLY A 102 -1.60 9.29 6.91
C GLY A 102 -0.39 9.12 6.02
N TYR A 103 0.29 8.00 6.17
CA TYR A 103 1.47 7.67 5.38
C TYR A 103 1.34 6.26 4.83
N TYR A 104 1.73 6.08 3.57
CA TYR A 104 1.84 4.78 2.93
C TYR A 104 3.28 4.37 2.71
N ARG A 105 3.54 3.06 2.71
CA ARG A 105 4.78 2.44 2.26
C ARG A 105 4.48 1.17 1.49
N ILE A 106 5.16 1.00 0.37
CA ILE A 106 4.99 -0.12 -0.56
C ILE A 106 6.24 -0.98 -0.48
N PHE A 107 6.03 -2.29 -0.34
CA PHE A 107 7.05 -3.29 -0.61
C PHE A 107 6.61 -4.14 -1.81
N ALA A 108 7.51 -4.42 -2.74
CA ALA A 108 7.23 -5.29 -3.88
C ALA A 108 8.35 -6.29 -4.18
N TRP A 109 7.95 -7.48 -4.64
CA TRP A 109 8.84 -8.58 -5.00
C TRP A 109 8.48 -9.16 -6.37
N ARG A 110 9.51 -9.55 -7.13
CA ARG A 110 9.37 -10.10 -8.50
C ARG A 110 9.18 -11.62 -8.56
#